data_AF-A0A3S3U384-F1
#
_entry.id   AF-A0A3S3U384-F1
#
_cell.length_a   1.000
_cell.length_b   1.000
_cell.length_c   1.000
_cell.angle_alpha   90.00
_cell.angle_beta   90.00
_cell.angle_gamma   90.00
#
_symmetry.space_group_name_H-M   'P 1'
#
loop_
_entity.id
_entity.type
_entity.pdbx_description
1 polymer ?
#
loop_
_entity_poly.entity_id
_entity_poly.type
_entity_poly.pdbx_seq_one_letter_code
_entity_poly.pdbx_strand_id
1 'polypeptide(L)'
;MRLHPYLISFTMYSMISFSQDKPYQQHAIDADLEQCHAVLENQTTAGMIECEYTARIAWDKEMNKYYKLLMEVLKPVEKKQLRDSQRTWLEYRDNEMNFAATFYKNMDGTAWLVIHAGRLTAIVKQRALEMENYYEMATFDPD
;
A
#
# COMPACT_ATOMS: atom_id res chain seq x y z
N MET A 1 -68.61 14.76 -5.55
CA MET A 1 -67.98 16.02 -6.00
C MET A 1 -67.10 16.56 -4.88
N ARG A 2 -65.79 16.28 -4.92
CA ARG A 2 -64.70 17.12 -4.38
C ARG A 2 -63.36 16.55 -4.88
N LEU A 3 -62.49 17.48 -5.26
CA LEU A 3 -61.36 17.36 -6.19
C LEU A 3 -60.14 16.63 -5.60
N HIS A 4 -59.37 15.97 -6.48
CA HIS A 4 -58.03 15.40 -6.24
C HIS A 4 -57.02 16.45 -5.74
N PRO A 5 -55.93 16.01 -5.10
CA PRO A 5 -54.66 16.26 -5.78
C PRO A 5 -53.73 15.04 -5.79
N TYR A 6 -53.07 14.91 -6.92
CA TYR A 6 -52.08 13.92 -7.30
C TYR A 6 -50.94 13.83 -6.29
N LEU A 7 -50.76 12.65 -5.69
CA LEU A 7 -49.52 12.26 -5.05
C LEU A 7 -48.50 11.98 -6.16
N ILE A 8 -47.63 12.95 -6.41
CA ILE A 8 -46.43 12.77 -7.22
C ILE A 8 -45.53 11.78 -6.46
N SER A 9 -45.60 10.51 -6.82
CA SER A 9 -44.66 9.48 -6.40
C SER A 9 -43.31 9.76 -7.06
N PHE A 10 -42.45 10.49 -6.37
CA PHE A 10 -41.05 10.63 -6.75
C PHE A 10 -40.33 9.31 -6.43
N THR A 11 -40.34 8.36 -7.36
CA THR A 11 -39.47 7.19 -7.27
C THR A 11 -38.04 7.70 -7.40
N MET A 12 -37.30 7.76 -6.29
CA MET A 12 -35.85 7.85 -6.32
C MET A 12 -35.35 6.55 -6.93
N TYR A 13 -35.23 6.53 -8.25
CA TYR A 13 -34.45 5.54 -8.95
C TYR A 13 -32.99 5.87 -8.65
N SER A 14 -32.49 5.30 -7.55
CA SER A 14 -31.08 5.36 -7.17
C SER A 14 -30.30 4.86 -8.38
N MET A 15 -29.57 5.73 -9.06
CA MET A 15 -28.54 5.28 -9.99
C MET A 15 -27.49 4.57 -9.14
N ILE A 16 -27.60 3.23 -9.07
CA ILE A 16 -26.50 2.39 -8.58
C ILE A 16 -25.43 2.52 -9.66
N SER A 17 -24.56 3.50 -9.50
CA SER A 17 -23.29 3.55 -10.21
C SER A 17 -22.51 2.31 -9.76
N PHE A 18 -22.45 1.29 -10.61
CA PHE A 18 -21.49 0.21 -10.44
C PHE A 18 -20.10 0.81 -10.68
N SER A 19 -19.46 1.31 -9.62
CA SER A 19 -18.00 1.42 -9.58
C SER A 19 -17.47 0.00 -9.73
N GLN A 20 -16.88 -0.34 -10.88
CA GLN A 20 -16.10 -1.57 -11.01
C GLN A 20 -14.79 -1.41 -10.23
N ASP A 21 -14.88 -1.37 -8.91
CA ASP A 21 -13.73 -1.66 -8.08
C ASP A 21 -13.49 -3.17 -8.24
N LYS A 22 -12.49 -3.54 -9.06
CA LYS A 22 -11.91 -4.88 -8.95
C LYS A 22 -11.61 -5.06 -7.45
N PRO A 23 -12.09 -6.15 -6.80
CA PRO A 23 -11.77 -6.35 -5.40
C PRO A 23 -10.25 -6.32 -5.29
N TYR A 24 -9.71 -5.32 -4.59
CA TYR A 24 -8.29 -5.24 -4.30
C TYR A 24 -7.96 -6.55 -3.58
N GLN A 25 -7.28 -7.45 -4.28
CA GLN A 25 -6.87 -8.71 -3.70
C GLN A 25 -5.85 -8.36 -2.63
N GLN A 26 -6.26 -8.47 -1.36
CA GLN A 26 -5.42 -8.13 -0.22
C GLN A 26 -4.13 -8.96 -0.30
N HIS A 27 -2.98 -8.27 -0.33
CA HIS A 27 -1.69 -8.92 -0.38
C HIS A 27 -1.45 -9.72 0.91
N ALA A 28 -0.83 -10.90 0.83
CA ALA A 28 -0.63 -11.77 2.00
C ALA A 28 0.09 -11.06 3.16
N ILE A 29 1.09 -10.21 2.85
CA ILE A 29 1.80 -9.41 3.85
C ILE A 29 0.86 -8.44 4.61
N ASP A 30 -0.17 -7.89 3.94
CA ASP A 30 -1.15 -7.03 4.60
C ASP A 30 -2.08 -7.85 5.51
N ALA A 31 -2.46 -9.06 5.10
CA ALA A 31 -3.25 -9.97 5.92
C ALA A 31 -2.46 -10.42 7.17
N ASP A 32 -1.15 -10.70 7.02
CA ASP A 32 -0.27 -11.03 8.14
C ASP A 32 -0.11 -9.86 9.12
N LEU A 33 -0.01 -8.62 8.60
CA LEU A 33 0.03 -7.41 9.43
C LEU A 33 -1.27 -7.23 10.22
N GLU A 34 -2.42 -7.37 9.55
CA GLU A 34 -3.74 -7.29 10.18
C GLU A 34 -3.90 -8.34 11.28
N GLN A 35 -3.48 -9.57 11.01
CA GLN A 35 -3.47 -10.64 12.00
C GLN A 35 -2.54 -10.31 13.18
N CYS A 36 -1.36 -9.76 12.92
CA CYS A 36 -0.42 -9.36 13.96
C CYS A 36 -1.02 -8.33 14.92
N HIS A 37 -1.74 -7.32 14.39
CA HIS A 37 -2.43 -6.30 15.19
C HIS A 37 -3.61 -6.86 16.01
N ALA A 38 -4.20 -7.98 15.58
CA ALA A 38 -5.33 -8.63 16.27
C ALA A 38 -4.91 -9.45 17.50
N VAL A 39 -3.63 -9.79 17.65
CA VAL A 39 -3.10 -10.55 18.80
C VAL A 39 -3.06 -9.65 20.05
N LEU A 40 -3.64 -10.13 21.17
CA LEU A 40 -3.78 -9.34 22.40
C LEU A 40 -2.44 -8.83 22.94
N GLU A 41 -1.40 -9.66 22.92
CA GLU A 41 -0.04 -9.32 23.35
C GLU A 41 0.56 -8.17 22.52
N ASN A 42 0.12 -8.04 21.26
CA ASN A 42 0.58 -7.00 20.35
C ASN A 42 -0.23 -5.70 20.47
N GLN A 43 -1.33 -5.67 21.24
CA GLN A 43 -2.15 -4.46 21.49
C GLN A 43 -1.51 -3.47 22.47
N THR A 44 -0.19 -3.34 22.37
CA THR A 44 0.63 -2.33 23.04
C THR A 44 1.31 -1.47 21.98
N THR A 45 1.75 -0.26 22.32
CA THR A 45 2.50 0.58 21.36
C THR A 45 3.73 -0.16 20.82
N ALA A 46 4.48 -0.87 21.68
CA ALA A 46 5.65 -1.62 21.26
C ALA A 46 5.30 -2.79 20.33
N GLY A 47 4.25 -3.55 20.65
CA GLY A 47 3.78 -4.66 19.82
C GLY A 47 3.32 -4.20 18.44
N MET A 48 2.55 -3.11 18.36
CA MET A 48 2.11 -2.53 17.09
C MET A 48 3.29 -2.04 16.24
N ILE A 49 4.29 -1.40 16.85
CA ILE A 49 5.52 -1.00 16.15
C ILE A 49 6.27 -2.22 15.59
N GLU A 50 6.33 -3.32 16.36
CA GLU A 50 6.98 -4.56 15.93
C GLU A 50 6.23 -5.25 14.78
N CYS A 51 4.89 -5.24 14.81
CA CYS A 51 4.06 -5.71 13.69
C CYS A 51 4.36 -4.92 12.41
N GLU A 52 4.38 -3.59 12.48
CA GLU A 52 4.73 -2.72 11.36
C GLU A 52 6.16 -2.95 10.86
N TYR A 53 7.12 -3.11 11.79
CA TYR A 53 8.49 -3.44 11.44
C TYR A 53 8.59 -4.76 10.67
N THR A 54 7.92 -5.81 11.16
CA THR A 54 7.90 -7.13 10.53
C THR A 54 7.31 -7.05 9.12
N ALA A 55 6.18 -6.35 8.96
CA ALA A 55 5.56 -6.13 7.65
C ALA A 55 6.48 -5.34 6.71
N ARG A 56 7.17 -4.30 7.19
CA ARG A 56 8.14 -3.53 6.40
C ARG A 56 9.29 -4.40 5.90
N ILE A 57 9.81 -5.32 6.73
CA ILE A 57 10.85 -6.27 6.31
C ILE A 57 10.31 -7.24 5.25
N ALA A 58 9.08 -7.71 5.38
CA ALA A 58 8.45 -8.55 4.36
C ALA A 58 8.27 -7.80 3.04
N TRP A 59 7.79 -6.56 3.09
CA TRP A 59 7.64 -5.72 1.89
C TRP A 59 8.98 -5.38 1.23
N ASP A 60 10.06 -5.17 1.99
CA ASP A 60 11.40 -4.96 1.42
C ASP A 60 11.90 -6.22 0.69
N LYS A 61 11.63 -7.41 1.23
CA LYS A 61 11.93 -8.67 0.54
C LYS A 61 11.13 -8.81 -0.76
N GLU A 62 9.84 -8.48 -0.74
CA GLU A 62 8.97 -8.56 -1.93
C GLU A 62 9.42 -7.58 -3.02
N MET A 63 9.76 -6.33 -2.64
CA MET A 63 10.34 -5.35 -3.54
C MET A 63 11.62 -5.87 -4.19
N ASN A 64 12.55 -6.43 -3.40
CA ASN A 64 13.81 -6.95 -3.92
C ASN A 64 13.62 -8.21 -4.79
N LYS A 65 12.62 -9.04 -4.50
CA LYS A 65 12.23 -10.18 -5.34
C LYS A 65 11.81 -9.70 -6.73
N TYR A 66 10.83 -8.81 -6.82
CA TYR A 66 10.34 -8.34 -8.12
C TYR A 66 11.34 -7.47 -8.87
N TYR A 67 12.16 -6.69 -8.17
CA TYR A 67 13.30 -6.01 -8.79
C TYR A 67 14.23 -7.02 -9.49
N LYS A 68 14.59 -8.14 -8.86
CA LYS A 68 15.44 -9.17 -9.50
C LYS A 68 14.76 -9.81 -10.71
N LEU A 69 13.48 -10.18 -10.58
CA LEU A 69 12.70 -10.77 -11.66
C LEU A 69 12.59 -9.83 -12.88
N LEU A 70 12.33 -8.54 -12.67
CA LEU A 70 12.39 -7.53 -13.73
C LEU A 70 13.76 -7.47 -14.40
N MET A 71 14.82 -7.49 -13.60
CA MET A 71 16.18 -7.45 -14.11
C MET A 71 16.54 -8.67 -14.96
N GLU A 72 15.78 -9.77 -14.90
CA GLU A 72 15.95 -10.93 -15.77
C GLU A 72 15.27 -10.69 -17.14
N VAL A 73 14.05 -10.16 -17.16
CA VAL A 73 13.20 -10.07 -18.36
C VAL A 73 13.38 -8.79 -19.20
N LEU A 74 13.83 -7.68 -18.61
CA LEU A 74 13.93 -6.38 -19.29
C LEU A 74 15.05 -6.35 -20.36
N LYS A 75 14.96 -5.43 -21.33
CA LYS A 75 16.03 -5.15 -22.31
C LYS A 75 17.16 -4.33 -21.68
N PRO A 76 18.37 -4.27 -22.28
CA PRO A 76 19.53 -3.58 -21.68
C PRO A 76 19.29 -2.11 -21.29
N VAL A 77 18.55 -1.36 -22.12
CA VAL A 77 18.21 0.05 -21.85
C VAL A 77 17.28 0.15 -20.64
N GLU A 78 16.22 -0.66 -20.60
CA GLU A 78 15.26 -0.71 -19.49
C GLU A 78 15.92 -1.15 -18.18
N LYS A 79 16.80 -2.17 -18.21
CA LYS A 79 17.61 -2.58 -17.04
C LYS A 79 18.45 -1.42 -16.48
N LYS A 80 19.02 -0.58 -17.35
CA LYS A 80 19.76 0.61 -16.90
C LYS A 80 18.82 1.61 -16.22
N GLN A 81 17.68 1.91 -16.84
CA GLN A 81 16.70 2.86 -16.30
C GLN A 81 16.09 2.38 -14.98
N LEU A 82 15.81 1.08 -14.84
CA LEU A 82 15.30 0.50 -13.59
C LEU A 82 16.33 0.60 -12.46
N ARG A 83 17.61 0.32 -12.74
CA ARG A 83 18.69 0.50 -11.75
C ARG A 83 18.81 1.94 -11.28
N ASP A 84 18.78 2.89 -12.22
CA ASP A 84 18.90 4.31 -11.92
C ASP A 84 17.67 4.77 -11.11
N SER A 85 16.45 4.40 -11.52
CA SER A 85 15.21 4.65 -10.78
C SER A 85 15.26 4.07 -9.37
N GLN A 86 15.73 2.84 -9.20
CA GLN A 86 15.80 2.19 -7.88
C GLN A 86 16.81 2.86 -6.96
N ARG A 87 17.96 3.31 -7.48
CA ARG A 87 18.95 4.07 -6.69
C ARG A 87 18.39 5.39 -6.20
N THR A 88 17.78 6.17 -7.09
CA THR A 88 17.14 7.44 -6.70
C THR A 88 15.98 7.21 -5.73
N TRP A 89 15.22 6.12 -5.89
CA TRP A 89 14.19 5.78 -4.93
C TRP A 89 14.74 5.46 -3.53
N LEU A 90 15.90 4.80 -3.42
CA LEU A 90 16.56 4.57 -2.13
C LEU A 90 16.96 5.87 -1.44
N GLU A 91 17.49 6.84 -2.20
CA GLU A 91 17.80 8.18 -1.67
C GLU A 91 16.53 8.91 -1.20
N TYR A 92 15.45 8.86 -1.98
CA TYR A 92 14.14 9.37 -1.57
C TYR A 92 13.65 8.71 -0.29
N ARG A 93 13.66 7.36 -0.24
CA ARG A 93 13.21 6.58 0.91
C ARG A 93 13.95 7.01 2.16
N ASP A 94 15.28 7.05 2.11
CA ASP A 94 16.09 7.36 3.29
C ASP A 94 15.83 8.79 3.77
N ASN A 95 15.71 9.76 2.85
CA ASN A 95 15.37 11.14 3.18
C ASN A 95 13.96 11.29 3.77
N GLU A 96 12.97 10.62 3.17
CA GLU A 96 11.58 10.65 3.63
C GLU A 96 11.44 9.97 5.00
N MET A 97 12.14 8.86 5.24
CA MET A 97 12.14 8.18 6.53
C MET A 97 12.78 9.04 7.63
N ASN A 98 13.87 9.76 7.31
CA ASN A 98 14.50 10.71 8.23
C ASN A 98 13.58 11.91 8.56
N PHE A 99 12.90 12.44 7.54
CA PHE A 99 11.90 13.48 7.73
C PHE A 99 10.75 12.99 8.60
N ALA A 100 10.17 11.83 8.29
CA ALA A 100 9.08 11.23 9.06
C ALA A 100 9.49 11.01 10.53
N ALA A 101 10.69 10.47 10.79
CA ALA A 101 11.20 10.30 12.14
C ALA A 101 11.24 11.63 12.91
N THR A 102 11.69 12.70 12.28
CA THR A 102 11.72 14.03 12.89
C THR A 102 10.31 14.60 13.11
N PHE A 103 9.44 14.48 12.10
CA PHE A 103 8.09 15.01 12.11
C PHE A 103 7.24 14.39 13.23
N TYR A 104 7.22 13.06 13.34
CA TYR A 104 6.41 12.35 14.33
C TYR A 104 7.01 12.42 15.75
N LYS A 105 8.34 12.54 15.90
CA LYS A 105 8.97 12.73 17.21
C LYS A 105 8.54 14.04 17.89
N ASN A 106 8.16 15.05 17.12
CA ASN A 106 7.70 16.34 17.64
C ASN A 106 6.22 16.35 18.04
N MET A 107 5.53 15.21 17.96
CA MET A 107 4.12 15.08 18.32
C MET A 107 3.95 14.44 19.69
N ASP A 108 2.92 14.86 20.42
CA ASP A 108 2.62 14.33 21.75
C ASP A 108 1.83 13.01 21.69
N GLY A 109 2.28 12.03 22.48
CA GLY A 109 1.61 10.74 22.64
C GLY A 109 2.23 9.61 21.82
N THR A 110 2.24 8.40 22.41
CA THR A 110 2.92 7.23 21.82
C THR A 110 2.23 6.68 20.57
N ALA A 111 0.97 7.03 20.33
CA ALA A 111 0.23 6.65 19.12
C ALA A 111 0.94 7.12 17.84
N TRP A 112 1.61 8.28 17.88
CA TRP A 112 2.37 8.79 16.73
C TRP A 112 3.59 7.93 16.37
N LEU A 113 4.13 7.15 17.32
CA LEU A 113 5.20 6.20 17.03
C LEU A 113 4.69 5.02 16.20
N VAL A 114 3.45 4.57 16.44
CA VAL A 114 2.79 3.54 15.63
C VAL A 114 2.48 4.08 14.24
N ILE A 115 1.93 5.29 14.14
CA ILE A 115 1.66 5.96 12.86
C ILE A 115 2.95 6.14 12.06
N HIS A 116 4.03 6.55 12.72
CA HIS A 116 5.36 6.63 12.11
C HIS A 116 5.79 5.27 11.55
N ALA A 117 5.71 4.19 12.34
CA ALA A 117 6.10 2.86 11.89
C ALA A 117 5.30 2.44 10.64
N GLY A 118 3.98 2.63 10.64
CA GLY A 118 3.12 2.37 9.48
C GLY A 118 3.46 3.23 8.26
N ARG A 119 3.86 4.49 8.44
CA ARG A 119 4.36 5.33 7.33
C ARG A 119 5.62 4.73 6.71
N LEU A 120 6.55 4.22 7.51
CA LEU A 120 7.75 3.55 6.99
C LEU A 120 7.38 2.30 6.20
N THR A 121 6.44 1.49 6.70
CA THR A 121 5.93 0.29 6.01
C THR A 121 5.31 0.66 4.66
N ALA A 122 4.46 1.69 4.63
CA ALA A 122 3.76 2.13 3.43
C ALA A 122 4.71 2.58 2.30
N ILE A 123 5.81 3.27 2.64
CA ILE A 123 6.81 3.70 1.64
C ILE A 123 7.40 2.49 0.91
N VAL A 124 7.77 1.44 1.64
CA VAL A 124 8.37 0.23 1.06
C VAL A 124 7.33 -0.59 0.30
N LYS A 125 6.14 -0.75 0.89
CA LYS A 125 5.01 -1.44 0.25
C LYS A 125 4.68 -0.85 -1.12
N GLN A 126 4.56 0.48 -1.22
CA GLN A 126 4.22 1.13 -2.47
C GLN A 126 5.22 0.77 -3.59
N ARG A 127 6.52 0.78 -3.27
CA ARG A 127 7.55 0.41 -4.23
C ARG A 127 7.53 -1.07 -4.60
N ALA A 128 7.24 -1.94 -3.64
CA ALA A 128 7.08 -3.37 -3.89
C ALA A 128 5.97 -3.64 -4.91
N LEU A 129 4.80 -3.02 -4.71
CA LEU A 129 3.66 -3.13 -5.61
C LEU A 129 3.95 -2.53 -7.00
N GLU A 130 4.70 -1.43 -7.09
CA GLU A 130 5.16 -0.90 -8.38
C GLU A 130 6.04 -1.92 -9.13
N MET A 131 6.99 -2.55 -8.44
CA MET A 131 7.88 -3.56 -9.03
C MET A 131 7.12 -4.81 -9.47
N GLU A 132 6.19 -5.29 -8.65
CA GLU A 132 5.29 -6.38 -8.98
C GLU A 132 4.48 -6.08 -10.25
N ASN A 133 3.81 -4.92 -10.28
CA ASN A 133 3.01 -4.50 -11.43
C ASN A 133 3.85 -4.40 -12.71
N TYR A 134 5.07 -3.84 -12.65
CA TYR A 134 5.95 -3.81 -13.82
C TYR A 134 6.33 -5.22 -14.28
N TYR A 135 6.58 -6.14 -13.36
CA TYR A 135 6.93 -7.52 -13.69
C TYR A 135 5.77 -8.24 -14.36
N GLU A 136 4.56 -8.13 -13.79
CA GLU A 136 3.35 -8.68 -14.38
C GLU A 136 3.13 -8.14 -15.80
N MET A 137 3.24 -6.83 -16.02
CA MET A 137 3.08 -6.23 -17.35
C MET A 137 4.17 -6.66 -18.33
N ALA A 138 5.41 -6.84 -17.88
CA ALA A 138 6.53 -7.27 -18.71
C ALA A 138 6.45 -8.76 -19.09
N THR A 139 5.73 -9.56 -18.31
CA THR A 139 5.58 -11.01 -18.50
C THR A 139 4.18 -11.42 -18.95
N PHE A 140 3.27 -10.45 -19.04
CA PHE A 140 1.92 -10.66 -19.53
C PHE A 140 1.97 -11.12 -20.99
N ASP A 141 1.56 -12.37 -21.20
CA ASP A 141 1.31 -12.93 -22.52
C ASP A 141 -0.21 -12.88 -22.77
N PRO A 142 -0.70 -11.96 -23.62
CA PRO A 142 -2.08 -11.98 -24.06
C PRO A 142 -2.25 -13.12 -25.06
N ASP A 143 -2.58 -14.31 -24.56
CA ASP A 143 -3.15 -15.37 -25.41
C ASP A 143 -4.30 -14.82 -26.28
#